data_AF-A0A2E0AFM7-F1
#
_entry.id   AF-A0A2E0AFM7-F1
#
_cell.length_a   1.000
_cell.length_b   1.000
_cell.length_c   1.000
_cell.angle_alpha   90.00
_cell.angle_beta   90.00
_cell.angle_gamma   90.00
#
_symmetry.space_group_name_H-M   'P 1'
#
loop_
_entity.id
_entity.type
_entity.pdbx_description
1 polymer ?
#
loop_
_entity_poly.entity_id
_entity_poly.type
_entity_poly.pdbx_seq_one_letter_code
_entity_poly.pdbx_strand_id
1 'polypeptide(L)' 'AGLVARGRHGVGGLVPDETHFLNALHDSLETGMTPADELLQHFHGDWHGDLNKIYDQYSY' A
#
# COMPACT_ATOMS: atom_id res chain seq x y z
N ALA A 1 -2.78 -22.71 7.56
CA ALA A 1 -1.39 -22.42 8.00
C ALA A 1 -1.03 -20.99 7.59
N GLY A 2 0.01 -20.38 8.17
CA GLY A 2 0.39 -18.99 7.86
C GLY A 2 -0.40 -17.93 8.65
N LEU A 3 -0.55 -16.72 8.10
CA LEU A 3 -1.22 -15.58 8.77
C LEU A 3 -2.67 -15.90 9.17
N VAL A 4 -3.40 -16.67 8.34
CA VAL A 4 -4.74 -17.19 8.66
C VAL A 4 -4.75 -18.00 9.95
N ALA A 5 -3.73 -18.85 10.18
CA ALA A 5 -3.65 -19.68 11.38
C ALA A 5 -3.22 -18.88 12.63
N ARG A 6 -2.61 -17.70 12.44
CA ARG A 6 -2.23 -16.79 13.54
C ARG A 6 -3.41 -15.95 14.03
N GLY A 7 -4.36 -15.63 13.16
CA GLY A 7 -5.66 -15.04 13.52
C GLY A 7 -5.58 -13.73 14.31
N ARG A 8 -4.50 -12.95 14.15
CA ARG A 8 -4.37 -11.67 14.86
C ARG A 8 -5.19 -10.61 14.17
N HIS A 9 -6.05 -9.95 14.94
CA HIS A 9 -6.90 -8.87 14.47
C HIS A 9 -6.07 -7.58 14.30
N GLY A 10 -6.27 -6.89 13.18
CA GLY A 10 -5.64 -5.61 12.87
C GLY A 10 -6.56 -4.41 13.11
N VAL A 11 -6.00 -3.20 13.13
CA VAL A 11 -6.76 -1.92 13.14
C VAL A 11 -7.83 -1.88 14.24
N GLY A 12 -7.44 -2.17 15.49
CA GLY A 12 -8.37 -2.15 16.62
C GLY A 12 -9.52 -3.17 16.56
N GLY A 13 -9.43 -4.19 15.71
CA GLY A 13 -10.47 -5.21 15.51
C GLY A 13 -11.32 -5.03 14.25
N LEU A 14 -11.04 -4.01 13.43
CA LEU A 14 -11.74 -3.78 12.16
C LEU A 14 -11.32 -4.75 11.05
N VAL A 15 -10.14 -5.36 11.19
CA VAL A 15 -9.65 -6.37 10.25
C VAL A 15 -9.68 -7.75 10.93
N PRO A 16 -10.39 -8.73 10.35
CA PRO A 16 -10.61 -10.04 10.98
C PRO A 16 -9.32 -10.83 11.17
N ASP A 17 -8.35 -10.72 10.27
CA ASP A 17 -7.00 -11.26 10.44
C ASP A 17 -5.91 -10.48 9.65
N GLU A 18 -4.64 -10.76 9.94
CA GLU A 18 -3.47 -10.12 9.30
C GLU A 18 -3.38 -10.33 7.76
N THR A 19 -4.22 -11.16 7.13
CA THR A 19 -4.15 -11.39 5.68
C THR A 19 -4.50 -10.16 4.85
N HIS A 20 -5.24 -9.21 5.41
CA HIS A 20 -5.51 -7.93 4.74
C HIS A 20 -4.23 -7.21 4.29
N PHE A 21 -3.13 -7.32 5.05
CA PHE A 21 -1.85 -6.70 4.68
C PHE A 21 -1.21 -7.36 3.44
N LEU A 22 -1.65 -8.57 3.06
CA LEU A 22 -1.19 -9.24 1.84
C LEU A 22 -1.83 -8.63 0.58
N ASN A 23 -2.92 -7.87 0.70
CA ASN A 23 -3.57 -7.28 -0.47
C ASN A 23 -2.61 -6.36 -1.25
N ALA A 24 -1.84 -5.51 -0.57
CA ALA A 24 -0.84 -4.67 -1.22
C ALA A 24 0.21 -5.47 -2.01
N LEU A 25 0.54 -6.68 -1.55
CA LEU A 25 1.45 -7.58 -2.26
C LEU A 25 0.76 -8.24 -3.46
N HIS A 26 -0.50 -8.65 -3.33
CA HIS A 26 -1.26 -9.18 -4.45
C HIS A 26 -1.44 -8.14 -5.55
N ASP A 27 -1.80 -6.91 -5.18
CA ASP A 27 -1.94 -5.80 -6.14
C ASP A 27 -0.62 -5.54 -6.86
N SER A 28 0.51 -5.55 -6.13
CA SER A 28 1.84 -5.38 -6.73
C SER A 28 2.20 -6.51 -7.70
N LEU A 29 1.76 -7.74 -7.43
CA LEU A 29 1.97 -8.87 -8.32
C LEU A 29 1.08 -8.81 -9.56
N GLU A 30 -0.15 -8.32 -9.42
CA GLU A 30 -1.12 -8.19 -10.52
C GLU A 30 -0.71 -7.06 -11.48
N THR A 31 -0.29 -5.91 -10.97
CA THR A 31 0.14 -4.76 -11.77
C THR A 31 1.59 -4.87 -12.24
N GLY A 32 2.40 -5.67 -11.55
CA GLY A 32 3.85 -5.70 -11.75
C GLY A 32 4.57 -4.43 -11.25
N MET A 33 3.87 -3.60 -10.47
CA MET A 33 4.36 -2.33 -9.94
C MET A 33 4.27 -2.33 -8.43
N THR A 34 5.31 -1.87 -7.76
CA THR A 34 5.26 -1.63 -6.31
C THR A 34 4.63 -0.27 -6.02
N PRO A 35 4.16 -0.01 -4.78
CA PRO A 35 3.71 1.34 -4.39
C PRO A 35 4.77 2.43 -4.59
N ALA A 36 6.06 2.07 -4.55
CA ALA A 36 7.13 3.02 -4.85
C ALA A 36 7.17 3.39 -6.34
N ASP A 37 6.87 2.46 -7.24
CA ASP A 37 6.79 2.73 -8.68
C ASP A 37 5.64 3.68 -9.00
N GLU A 38 4.50 3.55 -8.32
CA GLU A 38 3.38 4.49 -8.43
C GLU A 38 3.79 5.91 -8.01
N LEU A 39 4.48 6.05 -6.87
CA LEU A 39 4.98 7.33 -6.40
C LEU A 39 6.01 7.94 -7.35
N LEU A 40 6.88 7.12 -7.95
CA LEU A 40 7.84 7.58 -8.96
C LEU A 40 7.13 8.04 -10.25
N GLN A 41 6.07 7.34 -10.66
CA GLN A 41 5.26 7.76 -11.79
C GLN A 41 4.59 9.11 -11.55
N HIS A 42 4.06 9.34 -10.35
CA HIS A 42 3.52 10.65 -9.95
C HIS A 42 4.60 11.72 -9.94
N PHE A 43 5.74 11.43 -9.31
CA PHE A 43 6.88 12.33 -9.24
C PHE A 43 7.36 12.79 -10.63
N HIS A 44 7.52 11.86 -11.57
CA HIS A 44 7.94 12.16 -12.94
C HIS A 44 6.81 12.69 -13.83
N GLY A 45 5.56 12.49 -13.43
CA GLY A 45 4.35 12.87 -14.17
C GLY A 45 3.73 14.16 -13.63
N ASP A 46 2.57 14.02 -12.99
CA ASP A 46 1.72 15.14 -12.56
C ASP A 46 2.38 16.04 -11.50
N TRP A 47 3.33 15.50 -10.74
CA TRP A 47 4.09 16.30 -9.79
C TRP A 47 5.22 17.10 -10.43
N HIS A 48 5.62 16.77 -11.66
CA HIS A 48 6.67 17.49 -12.39
C HIS A 48 7.97 17.67 -11.56
N GLY A 49 8.33 16.67 -10.76
CA GLY A 49 9.49 16.69 -9.88
C GLY A 49 9.29 17.38 -8.53
N ASP A 50 8.06 17.83 -8.20
CA ASP A 50 7.75 18.42 -6.90
C ASP A 50 7.35 17.35 -5.87
N LEU A 51 8.32 16.94 -5.05
CA LEU A 51 8.09 15.94 -3.99
C LEU A 51 7.13 16.44 -2.91
N ASN A 52 6.91 17.75 -2.74
CA ASN A 52 6.06 18.25 -1.65
C ASN A 52 4.61 17.78 -1.79
N LYS A 53 4.17 17.47 -3.02
CA LYS A 53 2.82 16.97 -3.32
C LYS A 53 2.51 15.63 -2.65
N ILE A 54 3.52 14.85 -2.25
CA ILE A 54 3.31 13.61 -1.51
C ILE A 54 2.58 13.85 -0.18
N TYR A 55 2.85 14.98 0.48
CA TYR A 55 2.23 15.31 1.77
C TYR A 55 0.78 15.73 1.61
N ASP A 56 0.42 16.37 0.51
CA ASP A 56 -0.96 16.76 0.24
C ASP A 56 -1.83 15.56 -0.16
N GLN A 57 -1.26 14.60 -0.90
CA GLN A 57 -2.01 13.50 -1.53
C GLN A 57 -1.99 12.20 -0.72
N TYR A 58 -0.96 11.95 0.08
CA TYR A 58 -0.76 10.68 0.81
C TYR A 58 -0.66 10.87 2.34
N SER A 59 -1.09 12.01 2.88
CA SER A 59 -1.20 12.16 4.34
C SER A 59 -2.37 11.33 4.89
N TYR A 60 -2.08 10.58 5.95
CA TYR A 60 -3.05 9.86 6.78
C TYR A 60 -3.78 10.79 7.76
#